data_AF-A0A2J2H974-F1
#
_entry.id   AF-A0A2J2H974-F1
#
_cell.length_a   1.000
_cell.length_b   1.000
_cell.length_c   1.000
_cell.angle_alpha   90.00
_cell.angle_beta   90.00
_cell.angle_gamma   90.00
#
_symmetry.space_group_name_H-M   'P 1'
#
loop_
_entity.id
_entity.type
_entity.pdbx_description
1 polymer ?
#
loop_
_entity_poly.entity_id
_entity_poly.type
_entity_poly.pdbx_seq_one_letter_code
_entity_poly.pdbx_strand_id
1 'polypeptide(L)'
;MNITLDLIFFIFIFSIGLYVVYKIEHDVKILRILKAYPVAAKVKGEGLIDFSNLSVLIRDYDIEYSVDGPVDVERVGEGVYRIRAKSGGRVTFRIVAYGNFDEYSVEKTVEVLGG
;
A
#
# COMPACT_ATOMS: atom_id res chain seq x y z
N MET A 1 -35.16 36.67 -7.38
CA MET A 1 -33.78 36.15 -7.31
C MET A 1 -33.13 36.78 -6.10
N ASN A 2 -32.79 35.99 -5.07
CA ASN A 2 -32.26 36.52 -3.82
C ASN A 2 -30.75 36.25 -3.80
N ILE A 3 -29.99 37.27 -4.17
CA ILE A 3 -28.53 37.21 -4.33
C ILE A 3 -27.83 36.64 -3.10
N THR A 4 -28.33 36.92 -1.90
CA THR A 4 -27.75 36.40 -0.65
C THR A 4 -27.94 34.89 -0.52
N LEU A 5 -29.14 34.37 -0.81
CA LEU A 5 -29.39 32.93 -0.83
C LEU A 5 -28.56 32.24 -1.93
N ASP A 6 -28.53 32.84 -3.12
CA ASP A 6 -27.77 32.30 -4.26
C ASP A 6 -26.26 32.22 -3.94
N LEU A 7 -25.71 33.24 -3.25
CA LEU A 7 -24.31 33.25 -2.81
C LEU A 7 -24.03 32.19 -1.74
N ILE A 8 -24.92 32.01 -0.77
CA ILE A 8 -24.77 30.96 0.26
C ILE A 8 -24.78 29.57 -0.37
N PHE A 9 -25.71 29.32 -1.30
CA PHE A 9 -25.78 28.06 -2.04
C PHE A 9 -24.52 27.82 -2.86
N PHE A 10 -23.99 28.85 -3.54
CA PHE A 10 -22.75 28.75 -4.29
C PHE A 10 -21.58 28.36 -3.39
N ILE A 11 -21.38 29.05 -2.26
CA ILE A 11 -20.30 28.76 -1.32
C ILE A 11 -20.43 27.33 -0.80
N PHE A 12 -21.64 26.91 -0.41
CA PHE A 12 -21.88 25.56 0.09
C PHE A 12 -21.51 24.47 -0.92
N ILE A 13 -21.99 24.60 -2.17
CA ILE A 13 -21.67 23.66 -3.26
C ILE A 13 -20.17 23.66 -3.53
N PHE A 14 -19.54 24.84 -3.56
CA PHE A 14 -18.12 24.97 -3.81
C PHE A 14 -17.27 24.32 -2.70
N SER A 15 -17.63 24.52 -1.44
CA SER A 15 -16.95 23.89 -0.29
C SER A 15 -17.06 22.36 -0.33
N ILE A 16 -18.24 21.82 -0.70
CA ILE A 16 -18.40 20.36 -0.89
C ILE A 16 -17.51 19.89 -2.04
N GLY A 17 -17.49 20.61 -3.16
CA GLY A 17 -16.62 20.29 -4.30
C GLY A 17 -15.15 20.21 -3.91
N LEU A 18 -14.64 21.23 -3.22
CA LEU A 18 -13.25 21.24 -2.71
C LEU A 18 -12.97 20.09 -1.74
N TYR A 19 -13.91 19.79 -0.85
CA TYR A 19 -13.77 18.69 0.09
C TYR A 19 -13.65 17.34 -0.62
N VAL A 20 -14.49 17.11 -1.63
CA VAL A 20 -14.45 15.87 -2.43
C VAL A 20 -13.15 15.78 -3.22
N VAL A 21 -12.70 16.87 -3.85
CA VAL A 21 -11.42 16.90 -4.59
C VAL A 21 -10.25 16.57 -3.66
N TYR A 22 -10.20 17.15 -2.46
CA TYR A 22 -9.16 16.87 -1.47
C TYR A 22 -9.11 15.38 -1.09
N LYS A 23 -10.27 14.74 -0.89
CA LYS A 23 -10.34 13.31 -0.62
C LYS A 23 -9.86 12.46 -1.79
N ILE A 24 -10.22 12.83 -3.02
CA ILE A 24 -9.75 12.13 -4.23
C ILE A 24 -8.22 12.25 -4.36
N GLU A 25 -7.66 13.45 -4.14
CA GLU A 25 -6.22 13.66 -4.20
C GLU A 25 -5.47 12.80 -3.17
N HIS A 26 -6.02 12.67 -1.96
CA HIS A 26 -5.47 11.80 -0.94
C HIS A 26 -5.43 10.33 -1.39
N ASP A 27 -6.52 9.83 -1.96
CA ASP A 27 -6.62 8.44 -2.41
C ASP A 27 -5.72 8.17 -3.62
N VAL A 28 -5.60 9.12 -4.55
CA VAL A 28 -4.63 9.09 -5.65
C VAL A 28 -3.19 9.04 -5.12
N LYS A 29 -2.90 9.75 -4.02
CA LYS A 29 -1.57 9.71 -3.39
C LYS A 29 -1.26 8.33 -2.82
N ILE A 30 -2.22 7.67 -2.15
CA ILE A 30 -2.08 6.29 -1.67
C ILE A 30 -1.70 5.36 -2.82
N LEU A 31 -2.46 5.39 -3.91
CA LEU A 31 -2.20 4.57 -5.10
C LEU A 31 -0.80 4.78 -5.68
N ARG A 32 -0.34 6.04 -5.74
CA ARG A 32 1.01 6.36 -6.22
C ARG A 32 2.09 5.78 -5.30
N ILE A 33 1.92 5.90 -3.98
CA ILE A 33 2.86 5.36 -3.00
C ILE A 33 2.94 3.84 -3.11
N LEU A 34 1.81 3.15 -3.08
CA LEU A 34 1.77 1.69 -3.17
C LEU A 34 2.45 1.16 -4.45
N LYS A 35 2.11 1.76 -5.60
CA LYS A 35 2.71 1.36 -6.89
C LYS A 35 4.21 1.58 -6.92
N ALA A 36 4.68 2.72 -6.42
CA ALA A 36 6.08 3.12 -6.45
C ALA A 36 6.92 2.49 -5.32
N TYR A 37 6.32 1.89 -4.30
CA TYR A 37 7.06 1.35 -3.17
C TYR A 37 8.05 0.26 -3.63
N PRO A 38 9.35 0.42 -3.33
CA PRO A 38 10.38 -0.49 -3.78
C PRO A 38 10.33 -1.78 -2.94
N VAL A 39 10.30 -2.92 -3.62
CA VAL A 39 10.44 -4.23 -3.01
C VAL A 39 11.45 -5.01 -3.83
N ALA A 40 12.36 -5.73 -3.17
CA ALA A 40 13.35 -6.56 -3.86
C ALA A 40 12.63 -7.63 -4.69
N ALA A 41 12.85 -7.65 -6.00
CA ALA A 41 12.22 -8.64 -6.88
C ALA A 41 12.82 -10.05 -6.69
N LYS A 42 14.08 -10.14 -6.25
CA LYS A 42 14.80 -11.41 -6.05
C LYS A 42 15.70 -11.36 -4.82
N VAL A 43 15.79 -12.47 -4.10
CA VAL A 43 16.74 -12.71 -3.00
C VAL A 43 17.35 -14.11 -3.14
N LYS A 44 18.56 -14.32 -2.62
CA LYS A 44 19.29 -15.59 -2.75
C LYS A 44 19.44 -16.26 -1.39
N GLY A 45 18.87 -17.45 -1.23
CA GLY A 45 18.91 -18.25 -0.01
C GLY A 45 18.06 -17.65 1.12
N GLU A 46 18.48 -16.49 1.64
CA GLU A 46 17.82 -15.74 2.71
C GLU A 46 17.77 -14.24 2.36
N GLY A 47 16.67 -13.59 2.73
CA GLY A 47 16.49 -12.15 2.55
C GLY A 47 15.60 -11.53 3.62
N LEU A 48 15.76 -10.22 3.79
CA LEU A 48 14.88 -9.40 4.61
C LEU A 48 14.09 -8.46 3.70
N ILE A 49 12.77 -8.47 3.84
CA ILE A 49 11.86 -7.57 3.16
C ILE A 49 11.31 -6.60 4.20
N ASP A 50 11.55 -5.31 3.98
CA ASP A 50 11.26 -4.25 4.93
C ASP A 50 10.20 -3.28 4.41
N PHE A 51 9.04 -3.29 5.07
CA PHE A 51 7.92 -2.38 4.85
C PHE A 51 7.74 -1.40 6.02
N SER A 52 8.67 -1.32 6.97
CA SER A 52 8.58 -0.42 8.14
C SER A 52 8.44 1.05 7.73
N ASN A 53 9.16 1.46 6.68
CA ASN A 53 9.07 2.82 6.13
C ASN A 53 7.73 3.15 5.47
N LEU A 54 6.89 2.14 5.16
CA LEU A 54 5.57 2.38 4.60
C LEU A 54 4.67 3.13 5.59
N SER A 55 4.85 2.91 6.90
CA SER A 55 4.15 3.62 7.98
C SER A 55 4.36 5.14 8.00
N VAL A 56 5.49 5.61 7.45
CA VAL A 56 5.78 7.05 7.30
C VAL A 56 4.97 7.65 6.15
N LEU A 57 4.61 6.85 5.16
CA LEU A 57 3.96 7.27 3.92
C LEU A 57 2.44 7.08 3.97
N ILE A 58 1.97 6.01 4.61
CA ILE A 58 0.57 5.61 4.72
C ILE A 58 0.33 5.16 6.17
N ARG A 59 -0.70 5.70 6.81
CA ARG A 59 -1.03 5.36 8.21
C ARG A 59 -1.77 4.03 8.33
N ASP A 60 -2.82 3.86 7.53
CA ASP A 60 -3.72 2.72 7.63
C ASP A 60 -3.44 1.75 6.48
N TYR A 61 -2.63 0.74 6.76
CA TYR A 61 -2.30 -0.32 5.82
C TYR A 61 -2.10 -1.67 6.51
N ASP A 62 -2.37 -2.73 5.77
CA ASP A 62 -2.13 -4.11 6.13
C ASP A 62 -1.20 -4.77 5.11
N ILE A 63 -0.48 -5.81 5.56
CA ILE A 63 0.37 -6.63 4.69
C ILE A 63 -0.05 -8.07 4.86
N GLU A 64 -0.57 -8.63 3.78
CA GLU A 64 -0.83 -10.04 3.63
C GLU A 64 0.30 -10.66 2.81
N TYR A 65 0.57 -11.96 3.01
CA TYR A 65 1.53 -12.67 2.18
C TYR A 65 1.04 -14.06 1.83
N SER A 66 1.41 -14.49 0.63
CA SER A 66 1.16 -15.83 0.10
C SER A 66 2.48 -16.43 -0.35
N VAL A 67 2.64 -17.73 -0.13
CA VAL A 67 3.87 -18.46 -0.43
C VAL A 67 3.60 -19.50 -1.49
N ASP A 68 4.50 -19.59 -2.47
CA ASP A 68 4.48 -20.60 -3.52
C ASP A 68 5.84 -21.32 -3.56
N GLY A 69 5.84 -22.58 -3.14
CA GLY A 69 7.04 -23.43 -3.04
C GLY A 69 7.62 -23.51 -1.61
N PRO A 70 8.80 -24.14 -1.46
CA PRO A 70 9.44 -24.41 -0.17
C PRO A 70 10.19 -23.17 0.37
N VAL A 71 9.44 -22.09 0.59
CA VAL A 71 9.90 -20.85 1.22
C VAL A 71 9.30 -20.74 2.61
N ASP A 72 10.13 -20.40 3.59
CA ASP A 72 9.73 -20.04 4.94
C ASP A 72 9.67 -18.51 5.06
N VAL A 73 8.60 -18.00 5.66
CA VAL A 73 8.38 -16.57 5.89
C VAL A 73 8.14 -16.34 7.37
N GLU A 74 9.02 -15.57 8.00
CA GLU A 74 8.98 -15.26 9.42
C GLU A 74 8.83 -13.74 9.60
N ARG A 75 7.80 -13.30 10.31
CA ARG A 75 7.68 -11.88 10.70
C ARG A 75 8.64 -11.62 11.87
N VAL A 76 9.69 -10.87 11.60
CA VAL A 76 10.74 -10.56 12.59
C VAL A 76 10.57 -9.19 13.25
N GLY A 77 9.65 -8.37 12.73
CA GLY A 77 9.33 -7.06 13.26
C GLY A 77 8.05 -6.48 12.67
N GLU A 78 7.75 -5.23 13.03
CA GLU A 78 6.63 -4.50 12.45
C GLU A 78 6.93 -4.14 10.99
N GLY A 79 6.20 -4.74 10.06
CA GLY A 79 6.46 -4.57 8.62
C GLY A 79 7.74 -5.24 8.11
N VAL A 80 8.46 -6.02 8.92
CA VAL A 80 9.71 -6.68 8.50
C VAL A 80 9.53 -8.20 8.46
N TYR A 81 9.86 -8.78 7.31
CA TYR A 81 9.71 -10.20 7.01
C TYR A 81 11.04 -10.80 6.60
N ARG A 82 11.45 -11.87 7.27
CA ARG A 82 12.57 -12.73 6.85
C ARG A 82 12.03 -13.83 5.97
N ILE A 83 12.64 -14.01 4.80
CA ILE A 83 12.28 -15.04 3.83
C ILE A 83 13.47 -15.96 3.58
N ARG A 84 13.25 -17.28 3.59
CA ARG A 84 14.30 -18.30 3.44
C ARG A 84 13.81 -19.42 2.52
N ALA A 85 14.61 -19.84 1.56
CA ALA A 85 14.28 -20.98 0.69
C ALA A 85 15.47 -21.91 0.48
N LYS A 86 15.23 -23.22 0.54
CA LYS A 86 16.26 -24.24 0.29
C LYS A 86 16.44 -24.54 -1.19
N SER A 87 15.35 -24.79 -1.92
CA SER A 87 15.38 -25.10 -3.36
C SER A 87 14.75 -24.01 -4.24
N GLY A 88 14.48 -22.85 -3.64
CA GLY A 88 13.84 -21.71 -4.28
C GLY A 88 12.31 -21.75 -4.25
N GLY A 89 11.69 -20.60 -4.52
CA GLY A 89 10.23 -20.40 -4.53
C GLY A 89 9.86 -18.93 -4.66
N ARG A 90 8.61 -18.58 -4.37
CA ARG A 90 8.09 -17.21 -4.49
C ARG A 90 7.28 -16.82 -3.26
N VAL A 91 7.38 -15.55 -2.89
CA VAL A 91 6.52 -14.93 -1.88
C VAL A 91 5.86 -13.72 -2.51
N THR A 92 4.54 -13.66 -2.47
CA THR A 92 3.77 -12.50 -2.92
C THR A 92 3.26 -11.77 -1.70
N PHE A 93 3.73 -10.53 -1.52
CA PHE A 93 3.22 -9.61 -0.51
C PHE A 93 2.10 -8.78 -1.13
N ARG A 94 0.92 -8.82 -0.53
CA ARG A 94 -0.20 -7.95 -0.88
C ARG A 94 -0.26 -6.84 0.16
N ILE A 95 0.05 -5.62 -0.28
CA ILE A 95 -0.01 -4.42 0.54
C ILE A 95 -1.38 -3.81 0.32
N VAL A 96 -2.17 -3.68 1.38
CA VAL A 96 -3.54 -3.15 1.38
C VAL A 96 -3.52 -1.82 2.12
N ALA A 97 -4.03 -0.74 1.54
CA ALA A 97 -4.17 0.56 2.18
C ALA A 97 -5.59 1.07 2.05
N TYR A 98 -6.06 1.79 3.08
CA TYR A 98 -7.43 2.27 3.14
C TYR A 98 -7.50 3.76 2.83
N GLY A 99 -8.24 4.12 1.79
CA GLY A 99 -8.51 5.50 1.39
C GLY A 99 -9.79 6.07 2.00
N ASN A 100 -10.18 7.24 1.53
CA ASN A 100 -11.44 7.87 1.89
C ASN A 100 -12.65 7.21 1.22
N PHE A 101 -12.46 6.62 0.04
CA PHE A 101 -13.54 6.06 -0.76
C PHE A 101 -13.47 4.54 -0.95
N ASP A 102 -12.25 3.97 -0.96
CA ASP A 102 -12.07 2.56 -1.28
C ASP A 102 -10.81 1.96 -0.64
N GLU A 103 -10.71 0.63 -0.70
CA GLU A 103 -9.50 -0.13 -0.42
C GLU A 103 -8.60 -0.17 -1.67
N TYR A 104 -7.31 0.11 -1.48
CA TYR A 104 -6.31 0.03 -2.53
C TYR A 104 -5.29 -1.03 -2.19
N SER A 105 -5.08 -1.98 -3.11
CA SER A 105 -4.06 -3.02 -2.91
C SER A 105 -3.08 -3.13 -4.07
N VAL A 106 -1.85 -3.50 -3.75
CA VAL A 106 -0.81 -3.84 -4.73
C VAL A 106 -0.12 -5.12 -4.31
N GLU A 107 0.16 -5.97 -5.29
CA GLU A 107 0.94 -7.18 -5.09
C GLU A 107 2.39 -6.95 -5.49
N LYS A 108 3.31 -7.42 -4.64
CA LYS A 108 4.75 -7.37 -4.84
C LYS A 108 5.29 -8.77 -4.66
N THR A 109 5.72 -9.38 -5.76
CA THR A 109 6.27 -10.75 -5.76
C THR A 109 7.78 -10.71 -5.64
N VAL A 110 8.29 -11.55 -4.75
CA VAL A 110 9.71 -11.75 -4.47
C VAL A 110 10.06 -13.18 -4.81
N GLU A 111 10.97 -13.38 -5.76
CA GLU A 111 11.55 -14.70 -6.04
C GLU A 111 12.69 -14.98 -5.05
N VAL A 112 12.63 -16.13 -4.39
CA VAL A 112 13.72 -16.61 -3.55
C VAL A 112 14.45 -17.69 -4.32
N LEU A 113 15.71 -17.43 -4.68
CA LEU A 113 16.57 -18.41 -5.31
C LEU A 113 17.08 -19.37 -4.24
N GLY A 114 17.17 -20.67 -4.57
CA GLY A 114 17.79 -21.65 -3.69
C GLY A 114 19.21 -21.25 -3.30
N GLY A 115 19.56 -21.52 -2.04
CA GLY A 115 20.90 -21.31 -1.49
C GLY A 115 21.83 -22.47 -1.77
#